data_AF-A0A2H0YBG0-F1
#
_entry.id   AF-A0A2H0YBG0-F1
#
_cell.length_a   1.000
_cell.length_b   1.000
_cell.length_c   1.000
_cell.angle_alpha   90.00
_cell.angle_beta   90.00
_cell.angle_gamma   90.00
#
_symmetry.space_group_name_H-M   'P 1'
#
loop_
_entity.id
_entity.type
_entity.pdbx_description
1 polymer ?
#
loop_
_entity_poly.entity_id
_entity_poly.type
_entity_poly.pdbx_seq_one_letter_code
_entity_poly.pdbx_strand_id
1 'polypeptide(L)'
;MRKDKSSDRKSSAKESSEERSYNWGKSSRHHIISRTVGGPDVPENIYDCPVLWHQTWHQLFHNYLPSVVIRIIKSWMDKNGNLSKEKILEYVLKEEKNPKGVEKKAEKIFKEWKRAFDRESPQGVINFIETEFLPVEKKFLDGEI
;
A
#
# COMPACT_ATOMS: atom_id res chain seq x y z
N MET A 1 39.95 -0.05 55.74
CA MET A 1 40.29 -0.99 54.65
C MET A 1 39.14 -0.96 53.63
N ARG A 2 39.47 -0.66 52.37
CA ARG A 2 38.57 -0.70 51.20
C ARG A 2 38.58 -2.13 50.63
N LYS A 3 37.41 -2.66 50.26
CA LYS A 3 37.15 -3.69 49.21
C LYS A 3 35.67 -3.54 48.78
N ASP A 4 35.41 -2.97 47.59
CA ASP A 4 35.10 -3.65 46.31
C ASP A 4 33.59 -3.95 46.18
N LYS A 5 32.86 -3.20 45.34
CA LYS A 5 32.65 -3.37 43.88
C LYS A 5 31.76 -4.58 43.53
N SER A 6 30.50 -4.30 43.16
CA SER A 6 29.84 -4.78 41.93
C SER A 6 28.46 -4.09 41.87
N SER A 7 28.18 -3.12 40.99
CA SER A 7 28.01 -3.23 39.53
C SER A 7 26.83 -4.10 39.11
N ASP A 8 25.61 -3.57 39.25
CA ASP A 8 24.47 -3.96 38.41
C ASP A 8 23.85 -2.71 37.77
N ARG A 9 24.52 -2.22 36.72
CA ARG A 9 23.88 -1.38 35.70
C ARG A 9 23.12 -2.31 34.76
N LYS A 10 21.82 -2.54 35.03
CA LYS A 10 20.90 -2.98 33.98
C LYS A 10 20.46 -1.77 33.16
N SER A 11 21.28 -1.49 32.14
CA SER A 11 20.88 -0.75 30.96
C SER A 11 19.90 -1.61 30.17
N SER A 12 18.60 -1.49 30.41
CA SER A 12 17.60 -2.03 29.49
C SER A 12 16.98 -0.89 28.69
N ALA A 13 17.38 -0.86 27.42
CA ALA A 13 16.67 -0.29 26.28
C ALA A 13 15.84 0.98 26.55
N LYS A 14 16.41 2.13 26.21
CA LYS A 14 15.63 3.20 25.60
C LYS A 14 15.04 2.64 24.31
N GLU A 15 13.87 2.01 24.38
CA GLU A 15 12.97 1.87 23.23
C GLU A 15 12.77 3.28 22.68
N SER A 16 13.25 3.50 21.46
CA SER A 16 13.08 4.74 20.73
C SER A 16 11.59 5.07 20.68
N SER A 17 11.26 6.28 21.10
CA SER A 17 9.92 6.88 21.07
C SER A 17 9.29 6.97 19.67
N GLU A 18 9.86 6.34 18.65
CA GLU A 18 9.38 6.26 17.26
C GLU A 18 8.42 5.08 17.03
N GLU A 19 8.30 4.12 17.95
CA GLU A 19 7.27 3.06 17.87
C GLU A 19 5.87 3.53 18.32
N ARG A 20 5.75 4.76 18.84
CA ARG A 20 4.45 5.34 19.17
C ARG A 20 3.71 5.77 17.91
N SER A 21 2.57 5.11 17.67
CA SER A 21 1.42 5.58 16.87
C SER A 21 1.40 5.25 15.36
N TYR A 22 1.72 4.01 14.97
CA TYR A 22 1.12 3.46 13.75
C TYR A 22 -0.06 2.57 14.16
N ASN A 23 -1.24 2.83 13.57
CA ASN A 23 -2.51 2.14 13.84
C ASN A 23 -2.49 0.65 13.37
N TRP A 24 -1.49 -0.13 13.76
CA TRP A 24 -1.31 -1.54 13.41
C TRP A 24 -2.39 -2.48 13.98
N GLY A 25 -3.47 -1.95 14.56
CA GLY A 25 -4.64 -2.71 15.03
C GLY A 25 -6.00 -2.09 14.67
N LYS A 26 -6.05 -1.01 13.87
CA LYS A 26 -7.33 -0.46 13.40
C LYS A 26 -7.60 -0.95 11.98
N SER A 27 -8.72 -1.64 11.82
CA SER A 27 -9.27 -1.98 10.51
C SER A 27 -10.15 -0.85 9.97
N SER A 28 -10.33 -0.84 8.67
CA SER A 28 -11.24 0.06 7.96
C SER A 28 -11.90 -0.71 6.82
N ARG A 29 -13.16 -0.38 6.56
CA ARG A 29 -13.93 -0.92 5.44
C ARG A 29 -13.51 -0.20 4.16
N HIS A 30 -12.93 -0.94 3.23
CA HIS A 30 -12.59 -0.47 1.89
C HIS A 30 -13.59 -1.02 0.88
N HIS A 31 -14.20 -0.16 0.06
CA HIS A 31 -15.01 -0.60 -1.07
C HIS A 31 -14.08 -1.04 -2.20
N ILE A 32 -14.15 -2.32 -2.59
CA ILE A 32 -13.32 -2.89 -3.67
C ILE A 32 -13.59 -2.14 -4.97
N ILE A 33 -14.86 -1.95 -5.31
CA ILE A 33 -15.34 -1.05 -6.35
C ILE A 33 -15.82 0.23 -5.67
N SER A 34 -15.15 1.35 -5.94
CA SER A 34 -15.46 2.63 -5.31
C SER A 34 -16.90 3.08 -5.60
N ARG A 35 -17.59 3.61 -4.58
CA ARG A 35 -18.92 4.22 -4.74
C ARG A 35 -18.94 5.33 -5.79
N THR A 36 -17.82 6.01 -6.00
CA THR A 36 -17.70 7.08 -7.00
C THR A 36 -17.73 6.59 -8.45
N VAL A 37 -17.47 5.29 -8.68
CA VAL A 37 -17.57 4.66 -10.00
C VAL A 37 -18.80 3.74 -10.12
N GLY A 38 -19.75 3.86 -9.19
CA GLY A 38 -20.99 3.09 -9.17
C GLY A 38 -20.95 1.81 -8.33
N GLY A 39 -19.88 1.58 -7.56
CA GLY A 39 -19.78 0.39 -6.71
C GLY A 39 -20.90 0.32 -5.66
N PRO A 40 -21.60 -0.82 -5.54
CA PRO A 40 -22.71 -1.01 -4.61
C PRO A 40 -22.25 -1.08 -3.15
N ASP A 41 -23.10 -0.67 -2.21
CA ASP A 41 -22.85 -0.81 -0.76
C ASP A 41 -23.35 -2.17 -0.25
N VAL A 42 -22.76 -3.25 -0.78
CA VAL A 42 -23.07 -4.63 -0.40
C VAL A 42 -21.88 -5.31 0.27
N PRO A 43 -22.09 -6.31 1.15
CA PRO A 43 -21.02 -7.00 1.87
C PRO A 43 -19.90 -7.54 0.96
N GLU A 44 -20.25 -8.06 -0.21
CA GLU A 44 -19.31 -8.61 -1.20
C GLU A 44 -18.36 -7.57 -1.77
N ASN A 45 -18.76 -6.30 -1.79
CA ASN A 45 -17.94 -5.19 -2.26
C ASN A 45 -17.13 -4.52 -1.14
N ILE A 46 -17.18 -5.05 0.09
CA ILE A 46 -16.50 -4.48 1.26
C ILE A 46 -15.39 -5.42 1.71
N TYR A 47 -14.17 -4.88 1.77
CA TYR A 47 -13.01 -5.57 2.31
C TYR A 47 -12.51 -4.87 3.57
N ASP A 48 -12.40 -5.61 4.68
CA ASP A 48 -11.83 -5.10 5.92
C ASP A 48 -10.29 -5.20 5.87
N CYS A 49 -9.62 -4.06 5.83
CA CYS A 49 -8.17 -3.99 5.74
C CYS A 49 -7.56 -3.07 6.80
N PRO A 50 -6.24 -3.16 7.06
CA PRO A 50 -5.56 -2.20 7.90
C PRO A 50 -5.75 -0.76 7.38
N VAL A 51 -5.98 0.20 8.28
CA VAL A 51 -6.14 1.62 7.90
C VAL A 51 -5.00 2.13 7.01
N LEU A 52 -3.77 1.70 7.26
CA LEU A 52 -2.61 2.07 6.45
C LEU A 52 -2.76 1.58 5.00
N TRP A 53 -3.20 0.34 4.82
CA TRP A 53 -3.48 -0.24 3.51
C TRP A 53 -4.55 0.56 2.78
N HIS A 54 -5.66 0.84 3.46
CA HIS A 54 -6.77 1.64 2.91
C HIS A 54 -6.28 3.03 2.45
N GLN A 55 -5.56 3.75 3.30
CA GLN A 55 -5.05 5.09 2.98
C GLN A 55 -4.07 5.07 1.83
N THR A 56 -3.10 4.14 1.85
CA THR A 56 -2.11 4.02 0.79
C THR A 56 -2.75 3.59 -0.53
N TRP A 57 -3.74 2.69 -0.49
CA TRP A 57 -4.50 2.30 -1.68
C TRP A 57 -5.12 3.52 -2.37
N HIS A 58 -5.85 4.36 -1.65
CA HIS A 58 -6.43 5.57 -2.23
C HIS A 58 -5.40 6.62 -2.65
N GLN A 59 -4.27 6.71 -1.97
CA GLN A 59 -3.20 7.62 -2.37
C GLN A 59 -2.51 7.19 -3.67
N LEU A 60 -2.35 5.89 -3.89
CA LEU A 60 -1.64 5.33 -5.04
C LEU A 60 -2.55 5.10 -6.24
N PHE A 61 -3.75 4.59 -5.99
CA PHE A 61 -4.65 4.07 -7.03
C PHE A 61 -5.98 4.81 -7.10
N HIS A 62 -6.20 5.81 -6.24
CA HIS A 62 -7.43 6.60 -6.22
C HIS A 62 -8.68 5.71 -6.12
N ASN A 63 -9.54 5.74 -7.15
CA ASN A 63 -10.77 4.97 -7.27
C ASN A 63 -10.72 4.06 -8.52
N TYR A 64 -9.52 3.71 -8.97
CA TYR A 64 -9.37 2.80 -10.12
C TYR A 64 -9.93 1.41 -9.80
N LEU A 65 -10.49 0.78 -10.83
CA LEU A 65 -10.92 -0.61 -10.75
C LEU A 65 -9.71 -1.53 -10.46
N PRO A 66 -9.91 -2.64 -9.73
CA PRO A 66 -8.85 -3.61 -9.43
C PRO A 66 -8.00 -4.02 -10.64
N SER A 67 -8.60 -4.24 -11.80
CA SER A 67 -7.92 -4.56 -13.07
C SER A 67 -6.97 -3.46 -13.54
N VAL A 68 -7.35 -2.19 -13.36
CA VAL A 68 -6.53 -1.02 -13.66
C VAL A 68 -5.38 -0.91 -12.66
N VAL A 69 -5.64 -1.18 -11.37
CA VAL A 69 -4.59 -1.22 -10.33
C VAL A 69 -3.51 -2.24 -10.69
N ILE A 70 -3.88 -3.45 -11.09
CA ILE A 70 -2.92 -4.48 -11.54
C ILE A 70 -2.04 -3.94 -12.68
N ARG A 71 -2.61 -3.25 -13.66
CA ARG A 71 -1.84 -2.65 -14.77
C ARG A 71 -0.86 -1.59 -14.28
N ILE A 72 -1.27 -0.75 -13.34
CA ILE A 72 -0.40 0.27 -12.74
C ILE A 72 0.77 -0.41 -12.04
N ILE A 73 0.51 -1.41 -11.19
CA ILE A 73 1.56 -2.13 -10.46
C ILE A 73 2.54 -2.81 -11.43
N LYS A 74 2.02 -3.49 -12.46
CA LYS A 74 2.85 -4.11 -13.53
C LYS A 74 3.73 -3.07 -14.23
N SER A 75 3.25 -1.84 -14.40
CA SER A 75 4.04 -0.76 -15.01
C SER A 75 5.20 -0.27 -14.13
N TRP A 76 5.15 -0.52 -12.81
CA TRP A 76 6.17 -0.14 -11.84
C TRP A 76 7.23 -1.23 -11.63
N MET A 77 7.02 -2.42 -12.19
CA MET A 77 7.91 -3.57 -12.03
C MET A 77 9.05 -3.55 -13.05
N ASP A 78 10.24 -3.96 -12.60
CA ASP A 78 11.36 -4.27 -13.48
C ASP A 78 11.20 -5.66 -14.13
N LYS A 79 12.16 -6.03 -15.00
CA LYS A 79 12.17 -7.34 -15.67
C LYS A 79 12.30 -8.54 -14.73
N ASN A 80 12.68 -8.31 -13.48
CA ASN A 80 12.83 -9.34 -12.45
C ASN A 80 11.58 -9.41 -11.54
N GLY A 81 10.56 -8.57 -11.79
CA GLY A 81 9.35 -8.48 -10.97
C GLY A 81 9.51 -7.65 -9.69
N ASN A 82 10.61 -6.91 -9.53
CA ASN A 82 10.83 -6.04 -8.38
C ASN A 82 10.26 -4.65 -8.65
N LEU A 83 9.90 -3.93 -7.58
CA LEU A 83 9.49 -2.53 -7.69
C LEU A 83 10.69 -1.67 -8.12
N SER A 84 10.55 -0.92 -9.22
CA SER A 84 11.59 -0.02 -9.72
C SER A 84 11.18 1.44 -9.56
N LYS A 85 12.08 2.23 -8.94
CA LYS A 85 11.92 3.69 -8.83
C LYS A 85 11.89 4.35 -10.19
N GLU A 86 12.72 3.87 -11.10
CA GLU A 86 12.82 4.35 -12.48
C GLU A 86 11.50 4.12 -13.21
N LYS A 87 10.89 2.94 -13.04
CA LYS A 87 9.58 2.62 -13.64
C LYS A 87 8.44 3.44 -13.05
N ILE A 88 8.44 3.68 -11.75
CA ILE A 88 7.48 4.61 -11.14
C ILE A 88 7.68 6.03 -11.69
N LEU A 89 8.92 6.49 -11.85
CA LEU A 89 9.21 7.80 -12.43
C LEU A 89 8.73 7.89 -13.87
N GLU A 90 9.00 6.87 -14.69
CA GLU A 90 8.49 6.77 -16.08
C GLU A 90 6.96 6.84 -16.11
N TYR A 91 6.28 6.14 -15.20
CA TYR A 91 4.82 6.20 -15.06
C TYR A 91 4.34 7.61 -14.73
N VAL A 92 4.92 8.23 -13.69
CA VAL A 92 4.54 9.59 -13.25
C VAL A 92 4.77 10.61 -14.36
N LEU A 93 5.87 10.51 -15.10
CA LEU A 93 6.18 11.38 -16.24
C LEU A 93 5.15 11.26 -17.36
N LYS A 94 4.58 10.08 -17.58
CA LYS A 94 3.54 9.86 -18.60
C LYS A 94 2.18 10.44 -18.18
N GLU A 95 1.86 10.33 -16.89
CA GLU A 95 0.58 10.79 -16.35
C GLU A 95 0.56 12.31 -16.07
N GLU A 96 1.71 12.92 -15.77
CA GLU A 96 1.80 14.33 -15.42
C GLU A 96 2.02 15.23 -16.63
N LYS A 97 1.10 16.19 -16.82
CA LYS A 97 1.24 17.24 -17.85
C LYS A 97 2.33 18.25 -17.52
N ASN A 98 2.71 18.38 -16.25
CA ASN A 98 3.73 19.30 -15.78
C ASN A 98 4.92 18.53 -15.19
N PRO A 99 6.11 18.60 -15.79
CA PRO A 99 7.28 17.85 -15.30
C PRO A 99 7.83 18.37 -13.97
N LYS A 100 7.39 19.54 -13.48
CA LYS A 100 7.87 20.08 -12.20
C LYS A 100 7.40 19.19 -11.03
N GLY A 101 8.35 18.57 -10.34
CA GLY A 101 8.11 17.81 -9.12
C GLY A 101 7.81 16.32 -9.31
N VAL A 102 7.90 15.81 -10.54
CA VAL A 102 7.69 14.38 -10.88
C VAL A 102 8.58 13.44 -10.07
N GLU A 103 9.86 13.78 -9.89
CA GLU A 103 10.80 13.00 -9.08
C GLU A 103 10.34 12.89 -7.62
N LYS A 104 9.90 14.02 -7.03
CA LYS A 104 9.38 14.03 -5.65
C LYS A 104 8.11 13.19 -5.53
N LYS A 105 7.24 13.22 -6.55
CA LYS A 105 6.02 12.42 -6.59
C LYS A 105 6.34 10.93 -6.74
N ALA A 106 7.28 10.57 -7.60
CA ALA A 106 7.75 9.19 -7.79
C ALA A 106 8.38 8.62 -6.51
N GLU A 107 9.25 9.39 -5.86
CA GLU A 107 9.86 9.00 -4.57
C GLU A 107 8.79 8.83 -3.48
N LYS A 108 7.77 9.69 -3.46
CA LYS A 108 6.63 9.55 -2.54
C LYS A 108 5.86 8.25 -2.80
N ILE A 109 5.53 7.93 -4.06
CA ILE A 109 4.85 6.67 -4.43
C ILE A 109 5.67 5.47 -3.96
N PHE A 110 6.97 5.46 -4.24
CA PHE A 110 7.85 4.37 -3.82
C PHE A 110 7.86 4.20 -2.30
N LYS A 111 7.96 5.30 -1.54
CA LYS A 111 7.94 5.26 -0.07
C LYS A 111 6.61 4.77 0.49
N GLU A 112 5.48 5.27 -0.03
CA GLU A 112 4.15 4.84 0.44
C GLU A 112 3.90 3.37 0.11
N TRP A 113 4.31 2.91 -1.08
CA TRP A 113 4.28 1.50 -1.42
C TRP A 113 5.06 0.67 -0.39
N LYS A 114 6.35 1.01 -0.19
CA LYS A 114 7.20 0.26 0.73
C LYS A 114 6.64 0.30 2.14
N ARG A 115 6.03 1.39 2.56
CA ARG A 115 5.42 1.50 3.89
C ARG A 115 4.21 0.58 4.09
N ALA A 116 3.31 0.48 3.10
CA ALA A 116 2.08 -0.30 3.23
C ALA A 116 2.24 -1.78 2.85
N PHE A 117 3.14 -2.06 1.92
CA PHE A 117 3.30 -3.37 1.30
C PHE A 117 4.72 -3.93 1.49
N ASP A 118 5.52 -3.48 2.47
CA ASP A 118 6.93 -3.91 2.59
C ASP A 118 7.12 -5.43 2.67
N ARG A 119 6.12 -6.10 3.26
CA ARG A 119 6.11 -7.55 3.45
C ARG A 119 5.70 -8.32 2.20
N GLU A 120 5.16 -7.62 1.21
CA GLU A 120 4.62 -8.19 -0.02
C GLU A 120 5.44 -7.73 -1.22
N SER A 121 5.81 -8.68 -2.08
CA SER A 121 6.34 -8.33 -3.40
C SER A 121 5.25 -7.66 -4.24
N PRO A 122 5.58 -6.84 -5.26
CA PRO A 122 4.60 -6.38 -6.24
C PRO A 122 3.74 -7.51 -6.83
N GLN A 123 4.36 -8.67 -7.07
CA GLN A 123 3.64 -9.86 -7.50
C GLN A 123 2.70 -10.41 -6.43
N GLY A 124 3.09 -10.38 -5.15
CA GLY A 124 2.22 -10.76 -4.03
C GLY A 124 0.98 -9.88 -3.94
N VAL A 125 1.14 -8.57 -4.10
CA VAL A 125 0.01 -7.62 -4.15
C VAL A 125 -0.87 -7.88 -5.38
N ILE A 126 -0.29 -8.14 -6.56
CA ILE A 126 -1.06 -8.50 -7.76
C ILE A 126 -1.86 -9.78 -7.52
N ASN A 127 -1.22 -10.83 -6.99
CA ASN A 127 -1.89 -12.10 -6.70
C ASN A 127 -3.06 -11.90 -5.74
N PHE A 128 -2.89 -11.09 -4.69
CA PHE A 128 -3.96 -10.72 -3.77
C PHE A 128 -5.13 -10.04 -4.49
N ILE A 129 -4.85 -9.06 -5.36
CA ILE A 129 -5.91 -8.38 -6.11
C ILE A 129 -6.62 -9.36 -7.05
N GLU A 130 -5.86 -10.24 -7.71
CA GLU A 130 -6.40 -11.26 -8.61
C GLU A 130 -7.30 -12.27 -7.88
N THR A 131 -6.99 -12.65 -6.63
CA THR A 131 -7.78 -13.61 -5.86
C THR A 131 -8.96 -12.96 -5.13
N GLU A 132 -8.76 -11.80 -4.52
CA GLU A 132 -9.76 -11.19 -3.64
C GLU A 132 -10.65 -10.17 -4.36
N PHE A 133 -10.08 -9.35 -5.26
CA PHE A 133 -10.77 -8.17 -5.78
C PHE A 133 -11.30 -8.36 -7.20
N LEU A 134 -10.57 -9.04 -8.08
CA LEU A 134 -11.03 -9.29 -9.46
C LEU A 134 -12.36 -10.07 -9.53
N PRO A 135 -12.64 -11.07 -8.68
CA PRO A 135 -13.95 -11.73 -8.70
C PRO A 135 -15.11 -10.77 -8.42
N VAL A 136 -14.90 -9.79 -7.55
CA VAL A 136 -15.91 -8.76 -7.22
C VAL A 136 -16.08 -7.78 -8.38
N GLU A 137 -14.98 -7.32 -8.99
CA GLU A 137 -15.05 -6.49 -10.19
C GLU A 137 -15.81 -7.20 -11.32
N LYS A 138 -15.54 -8.49 -11.52
CA LYS A 138 -16.24 -9.28 -12.55
C LYS A 138 -17.75 -9.31 -12.30
N LYS A 139 -18.20 -9.62 -11.08
CA LYS A 139 -19.62 -9.62 -10.72
C LYS A 139 -20.27 -8.24 -10.96
N PHE A 140 -19.57 -7.17 -10.60
CA PHE A 140 -20.04 -5.81 -10.84
C PHE A 140 -20.22 -5.51 -12.34
N LEU A 141 -19.24 -5.89 -13.17
CA LEU A 141 -19.30 -5.69 -14.61
C LEU A 141 -20.37 -6.57 -15.29
N ASP A 142 -20.63 -7.76 -14.73
CA ASP A 142 -21.69 -8.67 -15.20
C ASP A 142 -23.09 -8.26 -14.69
N GLY A 143 -23.19 -7.26 -13.80
CA GLY A 143 -24.45 -6.77 -13.22
C GLY A 143 -25.03 -7.68 -12.14
N GLU A 144 -24.20 -8.53 -11.53
CA GLU A 144 -24.60 -9.46 -10.46
C GLU A 144 -24.59 -8.82 -9.07
N ILE A 145 -23.89 -7.69 -8.89
CA ILE A 145 -23.85 -6.89 -7.66
C ILE A 145 -23.95 -5.40 -7.96
#